data_AF-A0A950LVP0-F1
#
_entry.id   AF-A0A950LVP0-F1
#
_cell.length_a   1.000
_cell.length_b   1.000
_cell.length_c   1.000
_cell.angle_alpha   90.00
_cell.angle_beta   90.00
_cell.angle_gamma   90.00
#
_symmetry.space_group_name_H-M   'P 1'
#
loop_
_entity.id
_entity.type
_entity.pdbx_description
1 polymer ?
#
loop_
_entity_poly.entity_id
_entity_poly.type
_entity_poly.pdbx_seq_one_letter_code
_entity_poly.pdbx_strand_id
1 'polypeptide(L)'
;MRDKGPAERFLDGLGYRVGEPVFDPEQNVNLIMCHHDKQPAVEVIYPAKGPSPVDGLMARHSDGLIYHACYVSENLEASLSALDDARLRAVCVAPPKPAVLFGGSPVSFYQLVGMGVIEIIEGPIPPGFPA
;
A
#
# COMPACT_ATOMS: atom_id res chain seq x y z
N MET A 1 -9.60 -2.23 -24.43
CA MET A 1 -9.25 -2.95 -23.19
C MET A 1 -7.74 -2.90 -23.08
N ARG A 2 -7.20 -2.36 -21.99
CA ARG A 2 -5.74 -2.34 -21.77
C ARG A 2 -5.28 -3.79 -21.56
N ASP A 3 -4.12 -4.15 -22.11
CA ASP A 3 -3.52 -5.44 -21.81
C ASP A 3 -3.03 -5.46 -20.36
N LYS A 4 -3.39 -6.51 -19.61
CA LYS A 4 -3.05 -6.64 -18.18
C LYS A 4 -1.53 -6.70 -18.03
N GLY A 5 -0.96 -5.95 -17.10
CA GLY A 5 0.46 -6.04 -16.75
C GLY A 5 0.85 -7.39 -16.13
N PRO A 6 2.16 -7.69 -15.98
CA PRO A 6 2.61 -8.95 -15.39
C PRO A 6 2.03 -9.24 -14.00
N ALA A 7 1.98 -8.25 -13.11
CA ALA A 7 1.40 -8.38 -11.77
C ALA A 7 -0.11 -8.69 -11.82
N GLU A 8 -0.86 -7.97 -12.68
CA GLU A 8 -2.29 -8.20 -12.87
C GLU A 8 -2.57 -9.62 -13.38
N ARG A 9 -1.78 -10.13 -14.34
CA ARG A 9 -1.91 -11.51 -14.85
C ARG A 9 -1.59 -12.55 -13.77
N PHE A 10 -0.58 -12.31 -12.95
CA PHE A 10 -0.23 -13.18 -11.84
C PHE A 10 -1.36 -13.26 -10.81
N LEU A 11 -1.89 -12.11 -10.38
CA LEU A 11 -2.97 -12.03 -9.40
C LEU A 11 -4.28 -12.65 -9.94
N ASP A 12 -4.62 -12.36 -11.19
CA ASP A 12 -5.77 -12.96 -11.89
C ASP A 12 -5.65 -14.50 -11.93
N GLY A 13 -4.46 -15.02 -12.23
CA GLY A 13 -4.18 -16.46 -12.22
C GLY A 13 -4.28 -17.11 -10.83
N LEU A 14 -4.09 -16.33 -9.75
CA LEU A 14 -4.30 -16.77 -8.37
C LEU A 14 -5.76 -16.62 -7.90
N GLY A 15 -6.66 -16.13 -8.75
CA GLY A 15 -8.08 -15.96 -8.44
C GLY A 15 -8.42 -14.61 -7.78
N TYR A 16 -7.54 -13.61 -7.86
CA TYR A 16 -7.88 -12.26 -7.41
C TYR A 16 -8.82 -11.60 -8.42
N ARG A 17 -9.77 -10.82 -7.90
CA ARG A 17 -10.55 -9.86 -8.68
C ARG A 17 -9.73 -8.59 -8.86
N VAL A 18 -9.20 -8.40 -10.05
CA VAL A 18 -8.43 -7.21 -10.44
C VAL A 18 -9.39 -6.04 -10.64
N GLY A 19 -9.20 -4.95 -9.90
CA GLY A 19 -10.01 -3.74 -9.99
C GLY A 19 -9.64 -2.84 -11.18
N GLU A 20 -10.29 -1.68 -11.25
CA GLU A 20 -9.97 -0.65 -12.24
C GLU A 20 -8.78 0.21 -11.80
N PRO A 21 -7.95 0.71 -12.74
CA PRO A 21 -6.88 1.64 -12.41
C PRO A 21 -7.37 2.96 -11.82
N VAL A 22 -6.69 3.42 -10.79
CA VAL A 22 -6.90 4.73 -10.14
C VAL A 22 -5.60 5.51 -10.16
N PHE A 23 -5.65 6.79 -10.52
CA PHE A 23 -4.49 7.68 -10.45
C PHE A 23 -4.40 8.30 -9.06
N ASP A 24 -3.23 8.18 -8.42
CA ASP A 24 -2.91 8.88 -7.18
C ASP A 24 -2.06 10.13 -7.48
N PRO A 25 -2.62 11.34 -7.33
CA PRO A 25 -1.89 12.59 -7.58
C PRO A 25 -0.84 12.90 -6.52
N GLU A 26 -0.96 12.38 -5.30
CA GLU A 26 -0.01 12.66 -4.21
C GLU A 26 1.33 11.97 -4.43
N GLN A 27 1.28 10.79 -5.05
CA GLN A 27 2.45 9.97 -5.36
C GLN A 27 2.81 9.98 -6.86
N ASN A 28 1.96 10.55 -7.71
CA ASN A 28 2.09 10.50 -9.17
C ASN A 28 2.29 9.07 -9.70
N VAL A 29 1.43 8.16 -9.27
CA VAL A 29 1.42 6.74 -9.67
C VAL A 29 0.01 6.32 -10.07
N ASN A 30 -0.08 5.19 -10.75
CA ASN A 30 -1.33 4.50 -10.93
C ASN A 30 -1.39 3.29 -10.00
N LEU A 31 -2.57 3.04 -9.47
CA LEU A 31 -2.87 2.02 -8.49
C LEU A 31 -3.96 1.09 -9.03
N ILE A 32 -3.87 -0.20 -8.74
CA ILE A 32 -4.97 -1.15 -8.95
C ILE A 32 -5.14 -1.96 -7.68
N MET A 33 -6.31 -1.87 -7.05
CA MET A 33 -6.64 -2.72 -5.92
C MET A 33 -7.17 -4.08 -6.41
N CYS A 34 -6.55 -5.15 -5.95
CA CYS A 34 -6.92 -6.52 -6.27
C CYS A 34 -7.43 -7.24 -5.03
N HIS A 35 -8.66 -7.77 -5.06
CA HIS A 35 -9.28 -8.42 -3.90
C HIS A 35 -9.35 -9.94 -4.06
N HIS A 36 -9.24 -10.66 -2.96
CA HIS A 36 -9.45 -12.11 -2.89
C HIS A 36 -10.32 -12.46 -1.68
N ASP A 37 -11.13 -13.51 -1.78
CA ASP A 37 -12.13 -13.85 -0.73
C ASP A 37 -11.50 -14.43 0.55
N LYS A 38 -10.25 -14.89 0.47
CA LYS A 38 -9.55 -15.60 1.56
C LYS A 38 -8.13 -15.12 1.82
N GLN A 39 -7.67 -14.10 1.07
CA GLN A 39 -6.30 -13.61 1.16
C GLN A 39 -6.35 -12.08 1.29
N PRO A 40 -5.32 -11.46 1.90
CA PRO A 40 -5.21 -10.00 1.92
C PRO A 40 -5.32 -9.40 0.52
N ALA A 41 -5.88 -8.20 0.43
CA ALA A 41 -5.88 -7.46 -0.82
C ALA A 41 -4.45 -7.13 -1.25
N VAL A 42 -4.23 -7.03 -2.56
CA VAL A 42 -2.94 -6.63 -3.13
C VAL A 42 -3.14 -5.36 -3.93
N GLU A 43 -2.37 -4.34 -3.59
CA GLU A 43 -2.26 -3.12 -4.38
C GLU A 43 -1.14 -3.26 -5.40
N VAL A 44 -1.47 -3.05 -6.67
CA VAL A 44 -0.48 -2.97 -7.76
C VAL A 44 -0.18 -1.50 -8.03
N ILE A 45 1.08 -1.11 -7.86
CA ILE A 45 1.57 0.25 -8.10
C ILE A 45 2.41 0.26 -9.38
N TYR A 46 2.17 1.21 -10.27
CA TYR A 46 3.00 1.43 -11.45
C TYR A 46 3.08 2.90 -11.83
N PRO A 47 4.14 3.33 -12.56
CA PRO A 47 4.38 4.74 -12.83
C PRO A 47 3.23 5.39 -13.57
N ALA A 48 2.96 6.66 -13.24
CA ALA A 48 2.20 7.54 -14.09
C ALA A 48 3.14 8.29 -15.06
N LYS A 49 2.64 9.35 -15.68
CA LYS A 49 3.48 10.24 -16.49
C LYS A 49 4.23 11.21 -15.58
N GLY A 50 5.53 11.34 -15.79
CA GLY A 50 6.38 12.28 -15.04
C GLY A 50 7.06 11.65 -13.83
N PRO A 51 7.83 12.43 -13.07
CA PRO A 51 8.59 11.94 -11.93
C PRO A 51 7.67 11.53 -10.77
N SER A 52 8.05 10.48 -10.06
CA SER A 52 7.37 9.96 -8.88
C SER A 52 8.37 9.72 -7.73
N PRO A 53 7.97 9.89 -6.46
CA PRO A 53 8.81 9.52 -5.31
C PRO A 53 9.26 8.05 -5.32
N VAL A 54 8.54 7.15 -6.02
CA VAL A 54 8.90 5.73 -6.12
C VAL A 54 9.85 5.39 -7.26
N ASP A 55 10.18 6.35 -8.15
CA ASP A 55 11.03 6.08 -9.33
C ASP A 55 12.39 5.48 -8.95
N GLY A 56 13.00 6.00 -7.89
CA GLY A 56 14.28 5.50 -7.40
C GLY A 56 14.21 4.07 -6.87
N LEU A 57 13.06 3.66 -6.31
CA LEU A 57 12.82 2.29 -5.86
C LEU A 57 12.62 1.37 -7.07
N MET A 58 11.80 1.78 -8.04
CA MET A 58 11.54 1.01 -9.26
C MET A 58 12.79 0.82 -10.11
N ALA A 59 13.67 1.81 -10.17
CA ALA A 59 14.96 1.69 -10.86
C ALA A 59 15.89 0.66 -10.20
N ARG A 60 15.82 0.50 -8.88
CA ARG A 60 16.62 -0.50 -8.13
C ARG A 60 16.03 -1.90 -8.21
N HIS A 61 14.73 -2.02 -8.45
CA HIS A 61 13.98 -3.28 -8.49
C HIS A 61 13.22 -3.42 -9.82
N SER A 62 13.96 -3.51 -10.92
CA SER A 62 13.40 -3.51 -12.29
C SER A 62 12.44 -4.66 -12.59
N ASP A 63 12.55 -5.77 -11.86
CA ASP A 63 11.71 -6.97 -12.05
C ASP A 63 10.44 -6.95 -11.19
N GLY A 64 10.26 -5.91 -10.36
CA GLY A 64 9.17 -5.78 -9.40
C GLY A 64 9.60 -6.01 -7.96
N LEU A 65 8.73 -5.62 -7.02
CA LEU A 65 8.98 -5.68 -5.57
C LEU A 65 7.66 -5.80 -4.81
N ILE A 66 7.61 -6.66 -3.80
CA ILE A 66 6.61 -6.55 -2.73
C ILE A 66 7.12 -5.49 -1.75
N TYR A 67 6.55 -4.30 -1.80
CA TYR A 67 7.17 -3.11 -1.21
C TYR A 67 6.93 -2.96 0.29
N HIS A 68 5.68 -3.02 0.72
CA HIS A 68 5.29 -2.87 2.12
C HIS A 68 4.06 -3.72 2.42
N ALA A 69 3.79 -3.91 3.71
CA ALA A 69 2.53 -4.44 4.20
C ALA A 69 1.71 -3.29 4.80
N CYS A 70 0.42 -3.27 4.51
CA CYS A 70 -0.51 -2.24 4.96
C CYS A 70 -1.43 -2.78 6.06
N TYR A 71 -1.60 -1.99 7.12
CA TYR A 71 -2.43 -2.34 8.28
C TYR A 71 -3.41 -1.22 8.57
N VAL A 72 -4.58 -1.56 9.12
CA VAL A 72 -5.52 -0.57 9.64
C VAL A 72 -5.31 -0.42 11.14
N SER A 73 -5.34 0.82 11.63
CA SER A 73 -5.29 1.13 13.05
C SER A 73 -6.36 2.13 13.43
N GLU A 74 -7.31 1.70 14.27
CA GLU A 74 -8.35 2.59 14.82
C GLU A 74 -7.78 3.62 15.81
N ASN A 75 -6.60 3.34 16.37
CA ASN A 75 -5.87 4.25 17.26
C ASN A 75 -4.36 4.15 16.95
N LEU A 76 -3.91 5.05 16.08
CA LEU A 76 -2.54 5.09 15.62
C LEU A 76 -1.57 5.34 16.77
N GLU A 77 -1.86 6.27 17.68
CA GLU A 77 -1.01 6.58 18.83
C GLU A 77 -0.80 5.36 19.72
N ALA A 78 -1.87 4.64 20.07
CA ALA A 78 -1.79 3.43 20.87
C ALA A 78 -0.99 2.33 20.16
N SER A 79 -1.16 2.19 18.84
CA SER A 79 -0.43 1.22 18.03
C SER A 79 1.07 1.53 17.98
N LEU A 80 1.43 2.80 17.78
CA LEU A 80 2.83 3.24 17.80
C LEU A 80 3.46 3.08 19.19
N SER A 81 2.72 3.37 20.26
CA SER A 81 3.17 3.11 21.64
C SER A 81 3.46 1.62 21.85
N ALA A 82 2.57 0.72 21.42
CA ALA A 82 2.78 -0.72 21.54
C ALA A 82 4.00 -1.22 20.74
N LEU A 83 4.26 -0.65 19.56
CA LEU A 83 5.46 -0.94 18.78
C LEU A 83 6.75 -0.48 19.48
N ASP A 84 6.72 0.67 20.15
CA ASP A 84 7.85 1.18 20.92
C ASP A 84 8.11 0.36 22.19
N ASP A 85 7.05 0.01 22.93
CA ASP A 85 7.12 -0.88 24.10
C ASP A 85 7.70 -2.26 23.72
N ALA A 86 7.37 -2.76 22.53
CA ALA A 86 7.92 -3.99 21.96
C ALA A 86 9.35 -3.84 21.40
N ARG A 87 9.95 -2.64 21.50
CA ARG A 87 11.30 -2.29 21.00
C ARG A 87 11.47 -2.49 19.49
N LEU A 88 10.39 -2.35 18.72
CA LEU A 88 10.40 -2.48 17.26
C LEU A 88 10.84 -1.19 16.54
N ARG A 89 10.88 -0.07 17.27
CA ARG A 89 11.34 1.26 16.84
C ARG A 89 10.72 1.68 15.50
N ALA A 90 9.47 2.09 15.53
CA ALA A 90 8.77 2.63 14.38
C ALA A 90 9.24 4.05 14.07
N VAL A 91 9.94 4.24 12.95
CA VAL A 91 10.38 5.57 12.49
C VAL A 91 9.45 6.02 11.36
N CYS A 92 8.75 7.14 11.56
CA CYS A 92 7.91 7.73 10.52
C CYS A 92 8.79 8.16 9.32
N VAL A 93 8.54 7.59 8.15
CA VAL A 93 9.25 7.91 6.89
C VAL A 93 8.36 8.69 5.91
N ALA A 94 7.04 8.60 6.06
CA ALA A 94 6.10 9.51 5.43
C ALA A 94 4.92 9.80 6.40
N PRO A 95 4.67 11.08 6.73
CA PRO A 95 3.58 11.45 7.63
C PRO A 95 2.20 11.22 6.97
N PRO A 96 1.11 11.22 7.76
CA PRO A 96 -0.24 10.99 7.27
C PRO A 96 -0.62 11.85 6.06
N LYS A 97 -1.10 11.21 4.99
CA LYS A 97 -1.66 11.86 3.80
C LYS A 97 -2.94 11.15 3.35
N PRO A 98 -3.91 11.85 2.73
CA PRO A 98 -5.10 11.18 2.19
C PRO A 98 -4.74 10.19 1.08
N ALA A 99 -5.30 8.98 1.14
CA ALA A 99 -5.11 7.96 0.11
C ALA A 99 -6.38 7.72 -0.71
N VAL A 100 -6.28 7.84 -2.04
CA VAL A 100 -7.43 7.76 -2.96
C VAL A 100 -8.12 6.39 -2.94
N LEU A 101 -7.37 5.29 -2.82
CA LEU A 101 -7.93 3.94 -2.79
C LEU A 101 -8.68 3.62 -1.48
N PHE A 102 -8.41 4.37 -0.41
CA PHE A 102 -9.02 4.17 0.90
C PHE A 102 -10.06 5.25 1.21
N GLY A 103 -10.67 5.84 0.18
CA GLY A 103 -11.70 6.86 0.34
C GLY A 103 -11.21 8.16 0.99
N GLY A 104 -9.92 8.46 0.89
CA GLY A 104 -9.29 9.61 1.53
C GLY A 104 -8.88 9.39 2.98
N SER A 105 -8.96 8.16 3.51
CA SER A 105 -8.43 7.83 4.84
C SER A 105 -6.95 8.21 4.93
N PRO A 106 -6.49 8.77 6.06
CA PRO A 106 -5.08 9.12 6.22
C PRO A 106 -4.20 7.86 6.24
N VAL A 107 -3.11 7.89 5.47
CA VAL A 107 -2.10 6.83 5.47
C VAL A 107 -0.73 7.39 5.78
N SER A 108 0.03 6.66 6.59
CA SER A 108 1.40 7.00 6.96
C SER A 108 2.31 5.79 6.85
N PHE A 109 3.60 6.03 6.65
CA PHE A 109 4.59 4.98 6.44
C PHE A 109 5.62 5.00 7.55
N TYR A 110 5.95 3.80 8.06
CA TYR A 110 6.93 3.62 9.12
C TYR A 110 7.96 2.57 8.74
N GLN A 111 9.23 2.87 8.99
CA GLN A 111 10.31 1.90 8.94
C GLN A 111 10.45 1.25 10.31
N LEU A 112 10.32 -0.08 10.37
CA LEU A 112 10.50 -0.88 11.58
C LEU A 112 11.78 -1.72 11.48
N VAL A 113 12.39 -1.99 12.64
CA VAL A 113 13.53 -2.90 12.73
C VAL A 113 13.05 -4.34 12.51
N GLY A 114 13.71 -5.06 11.60
CA GLY A 114 13.42 -6.46 11.29
C GLY A 114 12.23 -6.69 10.34
N MET A 115 11.35 -5.70 10.16
CA MET A 115 10.17 -5.81 9.30
C MET A 115 10.28 -5.06 7.96
N GLY A 116 11.00 -3.94 7.91
CA GLY A 116 11.00 -3.08 6.72
C GLY A 116 9.98 -1.94 6.84
N VAL A 117 9.49 -1.49 5.70
CA VAL A 117 8.45 -0.44 5.62
C VAL A 117 7.07 -1.08 5.82
N ILE A 118 6.27 -0.48 6.69
CA ILE A 118 4.83 -0.74 6.78
C ILE A 118 4.07 0.54 6.46
N GLU A 119 2.87 0.38 5.94
CA GLU A 119 1.87 1.43 5.80
C GLU A 119 0.81 1.23 6.90
N ILE A 120 0.32 2.33 7.47
CA ILE A 120 -0.81 2.31 8.40
C ILE A 120 -1.90 3.24 7.87
N ILE A 121 -3.10 2.70 7.69
CA ILE A 121 -4.34 3.43 7.47
C ILE A 121 -4.90 3.79 8.84
N GLU A 122 -5.09 5.08 9.09
CA GLU A 122 -5.64 5.57 10.36
C GLU A 122 -7.17 5.60 10.31
N GLY A 123 -7.80 4.97 11.30
CA GLY A 123 -9.25 4.93 11.46
C GLY A 123 -9.86 3.53 11.27
N PRO A 124 -11.17 3.44 10.99
CA PRO A 124 -11.83 2.17 10.77
C PRO A 124 -11.39 1.53 9.45
N ILE A 125 -11.68 0.23 9.32
CA ILE A 125 -11.43 -0.51 8.07
C ILE A 125 -12.13 0.20 6.90
N PRO A 126 -11.41 0.57 5.83
CA PRO A 126 -12.02 1.26 4.70
C PRO A 126 -13.14 0.43 4.06
N PRO A 127 -14.17 1.08 3.49
CA PRO A 127 -15.21 0.37 2.76
C PRO A 127 -14.63 -0.53 1.66
N GLY A 128 -15.18 -1.73 1.51
CA GLY A 128 -14.73 -2.70 0.49
C GLY A 128 -13.62 -3.64 0.95
N PHE A 129 -13.10 -3.47 2.16
CA PHE A 129 -12.18 -4.41 2.80
C PHE A 129 -12.93 -5.28 3.83
N PRO A 130 -12.58 -6.58 3.95
CA PRO A 130 -13.17 -7.43 4.98
C PRO A 130 -12.78 -6.94 6.38
N ALA A 131 -13.70 -7.10 7.33
CA ALA A 131 -13.48 -6.84 8.75
C ALA A 131 -12.67 -7.96 9.43
#